data_AF-A0A4Q3BYU4-F1
#
_entry.id   AF-A0A4Q3BYU4-F1
#
_cell.length_a   1.000
_cell.length_b   1.000
_cell.length_c   1.000
_cell.angle_alpha   90.00
_cell.angle_beta   90.00
_cell.angle_gamma   90.00
#
_symmetry.space_group_name_H-M   'P 1'
#
loop_
_entity.id
_entity.type
_entity.pdbx_description
1 polymer ?
#
loop_
_entity_poly.entity_id
_entity_poly.type
_entity_poly.pdbx_seq_one_letter_code
_entity_poly.pdbx_strand_id
1 'polypeptide(L)'
;IIDFEDGINLGLIQEEFALEYLIKLVKDSIDAAKYNTLVTKEDRISYLRALAINSLIRDAVNVFLANEDSILAGNYPYALTEQGKYTAQMRDIINLSIKNIYQSREVIEKELIGYRIINTLLDTFCTAYNNKFEGRSGNYDILVLKLLPEKFITEKMELYDRLLHICHFVSTLTDGKALSLYNTITGIHSKA
;
A
#
# COMPACT_ATOMS: atom_id res chain seq x y z
N ILE A 1 -12.85 -0.56 0.49
CA ILE A 1 -13.93 -1.19 1.28
C ILE A 1 -13.37 -1.80 2.56
N ILE A 2 -12.36 -2.68 2.48
CA ILE A 2 -11.73 -3.26 3.69
C ILE A 2 -11.11 -2.14 4.55
N ASP A 3 -10.24 -1.31 3.97
CA ASP A 3 -9.65 -0.17 4.71
C ASP A 3 -10.73 0.79 5.25
N PHE A 4 -11.86 0.90 4.54
CA PHE A 4 -12.99 1.72 4.98
C PHE A 4 -13.66 1.12 6.22
N GLU A 5 -13.88 -0.20 6.26
CA GLU A 5 -14.32 -0.92 7.46
C GLU A 5 -13.35 -0.73 8.63
N ASP A 6 -12.06 -0.88 8.38
CA ASP A 6 -11.03 -0.68 9.41
C ASP A 6 -11.05 0.75 9.95
N GLY A 7 -11.20 1.75 9.08
CA GLY A 7 -11.37 3.15 9.49
C GLY A 7 -12.60 3.38 10.37
N ILE A 8 -13.70 2.65 10.15
CA ILE A 8 -14.89 2.72 11.01
C ILE A 8 -14.63 2.03 12.35
N ASN A 9 -13.95 0.88 12.35
CA ASN A 9 -13.63 0.12 13.56
C ASN A 9 -12.64 0.87 14.47
N LEU A 10 -11.68 1.58 13.87
CA LEU A 10 -10.74 2.46 14.56
C LEU A 10 -11.36 3.80 15.00
N GLY A 11 -12.63 4.06 14.67
CA GLY A 11 -13.33 5.30 15.03
C GLY A 11 -12.90 6.54 14.24
N LEU A 12 -12.11 6.36 13.18
CA LEU A 12 -11.71 7.43 12.26
C LEU A 12 -12.86 7.89 11.37
N ILE A 13 -13.85 7.03 11.18
CA ILE A 13 -15.07 7.31 10.43
C ILE A 13 -16.28 7.00 11.32
N GLN A 14 -17.19 7.97 11.45
CA GLN A 14 -18.44 7.79 12.18
C GLN A 14 -19.32 6.74 11.47
N GLU A 15 -19.85 5.80 12.25
CA GLU A 15 -20.62 4.65 11.75
C GLU A 15 -21.83 5.07 10.91
N GLU A 16 -22.61 6.04 11.40
CA GLU A 16 -23.83 6.52 10.74
C GLU A 16 -23.56 6.99 9.31
N PHE A 17 -22.49 7.76 9.12
CA PHE A 17 -22.06 8.21 7.80
C PHE A 17 -21.57 7.06 6.93
N ALA A 18 -20.80 6.12 7.50
CA ALA A 18 -20.22 5.02 6.75
C ALA A 18 -21.26 4.00 6.25
N LEU A 19 -22.31 3.75 7.05
CA LEU A 19 -23.42 2.91 6.65
C LEU A 19 -24.15 3.50 5.43
N GLU A 20 -24.31 4.82 5.35
CA GLU A 20 -24.93 5.47 4.19
C GLU A 20 -24.14 5.20 2.89
N TYR A 21 -22.81 5.25 2.94
CA TYR A 21 -21.95 4.95 1.79
C TYR A 21 -22.06 3.50 1.35
N LEU A 22 -22.01 2.55 2.29
CA LEU A 22 -22.11 1.13 1.97
C LEU A 22 -23.52 0.74 1.46
N ILE A 23 -24.58 1.32 2.04
CA ILE A 23 -25.96 1.08 1.60
C ILE A 23 -26.15 1.43 0.12
N LYS A 24 -25.53 2.50 -0.39
CA LYS A 24 -25.61 2.88 -1.80
C LYS A 24 -25.04 1.81 -2.75
N LEU A 25 -24.12 0.96 -2.27
CA LEU A 25 -23.56 -0.16 -3.02
C LEU A 25 -24.41 -1.44 -2.93
N VAL A 26 -25.19 -1.58 -1.85
CA VAL A 26 -25.88 -2.85 -1.52
C VAL A 26 -27.39 -2.77 -1.58
N LYS A 27 -27.97 -1.60 -1.91
CA LYS A 27 -29.41 -1.36 -1.93
C LYS A 27 -30.23 -2.42 -2.67
N ASP A 28 -29.66 -3.00 -3.73
CA ASP A 28 -30.34 -3.98 -4.60
C ASP A 28 -30.18 -5.42 -4.08
N SER A 29 -29.32 -5.65 -3.08
CA SER A 29 -28.93 -6.97 -2.57
C SER A 29 -29.13 -7.16 -1.06
N ILE A 30 -29.44 -6.09 -0.33
CA ILE A 30 -29.57 -6.12 1.13
C ILE A 30 -30.87 -6.79 1.55
N ASP A 31 -30.77 -7.85 2.33
CA ASP A 31 -31.88 -8.39 3.11
C ASP A 31 -32.03 -7.58 4.40
N ALA A 32 -33.04 -6.71 4.44
CA ALA A 32 -33.33 -5.84 5.59
C ALA A 32 -33.73 -6.63 6.84
N ALA A 33 -34.43 -7.76 6.69
CA ALA A 33 -34.81 -8.61 7.81
C ALA A 33 -33.55 -9.20 8.46
N LYS A 34 -32.65 -9.76 7.65
CA LYS A 34 -31.35 -10.26 8.12
C LYS A 34 -30.51 -9.15 8.75
N TYR A 35 -30.39 -7.98 8.10
CA TYR A 35 -29.61 -6.85 8.62
C TYR A 35 -30.08 -6.45 10.02
N ASN A 36 -31.39 -6.37 10.24
CA ASN A 36 -31.97 -5.97 11.53
C ASN A 36 -31.79 -7.02 12.64
N THR A 37 -31.44 -8.26 12.32
CA THR A 37 -31.08 -9.28 13.33
C THR A 37 -29.64 -9.13 13.84
N LEU A 38 -28.79 -8.37 13.14
CA LEU A 38 -27.39 -8.20 13.50
C LEU A 38 -27.27 -7.22 14.67
N VAL A 39 -26.73 -7.70 15.79
CA VAL A 39 -26.66 -6.94 17.04
C VAL A 39 -25.44 -6.04 17.07
N THR A 40 -24.28 -6.56 16.67
CA THR A 40 -23.02 -5.83 16.78
C THR A 40 -22.77 -4.97 15.55
N LYS A 41 -22.06 -3.86 15.77
CA LYS A 41 -21.56 -2.99 14.71
C LYS A 41 -20.68 -3.77 13.72
N GLU A 42 -19.76 -4.59 14.23
CA GLU A 42 -18.85 -5.40 13.42
C GLU A 42 -19.64 -6.34 12.49
N ASP A 43 -20.65 -7.04 13.00
CA ASP A 43 -21.49 -7.92 12.19
C ASP A 43 -22.21 -7.16 11.07
N ARG A 44 -22.78 -6.00 11.39
CA ARG A 44 -23.47 -5.14 10.39
C ARG A 44 -22.53 -4.69 9.29
N ILE A 45 -21.35 -4.19 9.66
CA ILE A 45 -20.37 -3.69 8.68
C ILE A 45 -19.81 -4.84 7.85
N SER A 46 -19.44 -5.96 8.47
CA SER A 46 -18.94 -7.12 7.74
C SER A 46 -19.98 -7.72 6.79
N TYR A 47 -21.26 -7.74 7.17
CA TYR A 47 -22.34 -8.13 6.26
C TYR A 47 -22.48 -7.18 5.08
N LEU A 48 -22.49 -5.86 5.32
CA LEU A 48 -22.55 -4.85 4.25
C LEU A 48 -21.30 -4.92 3.35
N ARG A 49 -20.11 -5.15 3.90
CA ARG A 49 -18.88 -5.38 3.12
C ARG A 49 -19.05 -6.55 2.17
N ALA A 50 -19.54 -7.70 2.66
CA ALA A 50 -19.70 -8.88 1.83
C ALA A 50 -20.65 -8.62 0.64
N LEU A 51 -21.75 -7.93 0.89
CA LEU A 51 -22.68 -7.52 -0.17
C LEU A 51 -22.05 -6.51 -1.13
N ALA A 52 -21.35 -5.50 -0.61
CA ALA A 52 -20.73 -4.45 -1.42
C ALA A 52 -19.66 -5.05 -2.36
N ILE A 53 -18.81 -5.93 -1.85
CA ILE A 53 -17.80 -6.64 -2.66
C ILE A 53 -18.47 -7.46 -3.76
N ASN A 54 -19.55 -8.19 -3.45
CA ASN A 54 -20.27 -8.96 -4.46
C ASN A 54 -20.89 -8.04 -5.55
N SER A 55 -21.53 -6.94 -5.15
CA SER A 55 -22.06 -5.94 -6.11
C SER A 55 -20.97 -5.38 -7.02
N LEU A 56 -19.81 -5.02 -6.47
CA LEU A 56 -18.68 -4.47 -7.22
C LEU A 56 -18.06 -5.50 -8.17
N ILE A 57 -17.97 -6.77 -7.76
CA ILE A 57 -17.51 -7.86 -8.63
C ILE A 57 -18.45 -8.03 -9.82
N ARG A 58 -19.77 -8.08 -9.58
CA ARG A 58 -20.77 -8.22 -10.64
C ARG A 58 -20.72 -7.04 -11.61
N ASP A 59 -20.56 -5.83 -11.09
CA ASP A 59 -20.42 -4.62 -11.90
C ASP A 59 -19.17 -4.70 -12.80
N ALA A 60 -18.02 -5.08 -12.25
CA ALA A 60 -16.79 -5.26 -13.02
C ALA A 60 -16.90 -6.37 -14.08
N VAL A 61 -17.58 -7.48 -13.78
CA VAL A 61 -17.86 -8.56 -14.75
C VAL A 61 -18.74 -8.04 -15.89
N ASN A 62 -19.77 -7.26 -15.60
CA ASN A 62 -20.62 -6.67 -16.63
C ASN A 62 -19.85 -5.71 -17.53
N VAL A 63 -18.99 -4.87 -16.95
CA VAL A 63 -18.11 -3.97 -17.72
C VAL A 63 -17.15 -4.76 -18.61
N PHE A 64 -16.56 -5.84 -18.09
CA PHE A 64 -15.68 -6.71 -18.87
C PHE A 64 -16.41 -7.33 -20.06
N LEU A 65 -17.55 -7.98 -19.83
CA LEU A 65 -18.34 -8.64 -20.88
C LEU A 65 -18.84 -7.64 -21.94
N ALA A 66 -19.23 -6.44 -21.52
CA ALA A 66 -19.68 -5.40 -22.45
C ALA A 66 -18.56 -4.84 -23.34
N ASN A 67 -17.28 -5.03 -22.96
CA ASN A 67 -16.12 -4.48 -23.65
C ASN A 67 -15.11 -5.56 -24.08
N GLU A 68 -15.51 -6.84 -24.10
CA GLU A 68 -14.62 -7.99 -24.30
C GLU A 68 -13.76 -7.86 -25.56
N ASP A 69 -14.36 -7.53 -26.70
CA ASP A 69 -13.67 -7.37 -27.98
C ASP A 69 -12.59 -6.26 -27.92
N SER A 70 -12.91 -5.14 -27.27
CA SER A 70 -11.97 -4.01 -27.13
C SER A 70 -10.81 -4.36 -26.20
N ILE A 71 -11.08 -5.09 -25.12
CA ILE A 71 -10.07 -5.57 -24.17
C ILE A 71 -9.13 -6.56 -24.89
N LEU A 72 -9.68 -7.53 -25.62
CA LEU A 72 -8.89 -8.51 -26.38
C LEU A 72 -8.03 -7.86 -27.47
N ALA A 73 -8.53 -6.79 -28.08
CA ALA A 73 -7.77 -6.00 -29.05
C ALA A 73 -6.71 -5.09 -28.41
N GLY A 74 -6.63 -5.01 -27.08
CA GLY A 74 -5.72 -4.10 -26.37
C GLY A 74 -6.11 -2.62 -26.47
N ASN A 75 -7.36 -2.33 -26.85
CA ASN A 75 -7.87 -0.98 -27.16
C ASN A 75 -8.76 -0.39 -26.06
N TYR A 76 -8.81 -1.02 -24.88
CA TYR A 76 -9.59 -0.54 -23.74
C TYR A 76 -8.69 0.23 -22.76
N PRO A 77 -8.72 1.58 -22.74
CA PRO A 77 -7.73 2.39 -22.01
C PRO A 77 -8.13 2.68 -20.55
N TYR A 78 -9.19 2.05 -20.03
CA TYR A 78 -9.75 2.32 -18.70
C TYR A 78 -9.59 1.12 -17.77
N ALA A 79 -9.65 1.34 -16.46
CA ALA A 79 -9.88 0.23 -15.53
C ALA A 79 -11.36 -0.20 -15.56
N LEU A 80 -11.63 -1.48 -15.33
CA LEU A 80 -13.02 -2.00 -15.29
C LEU A 80 -13.87 -1.29 -14.22
N THR A 81 -13.25 -0.95 -13.10
CA THR A 81 -13.91 -0.30 -11.96
C THR A 81 -14.22 1.19 -12.18
N GLU A 82 -13.74 1.79 -13.28
CA GLU A 82 -13.97 3.22 -13.60
C GLU A 82 -15.15 3.44 -14.55
N GLN A 83 -15.63 2.37 -15.19
CA GLN A 83 -16.75 2.42 -16.14
C GLN A 83 -17.99 1.69 -15.61
N GLY A 84 -17.97 1.29 -14.33
CA GLY A 84 -19.05 0.57 -13.67
C GLY A 84 -20.14 1.49 -13.12
N LYS A 85 -21.30 0.90 -12.84
CA LYS A 85 -22.46 1.55 -12.20
C LYS A 85 -22.11 2.22 -10.87
N TYR A 86 -21.17 1.65 -10.11
CA TYR A 86 -20.85 2.11 -8.75
C TYR A 86 -19.65 3.07 -8.68
N THR A 87 -19.16 3.57 -9.82
CA THR A 87 -17.96 4.42 -9.89
C THR A 87 -18.05 5.66 -9.00
N ALA A 88 -19.20 6.35 -9.00
CA ALA A 88 -19.39 7.57 -8.20
C ALA A 88 -19.34 7.26 -6.69
N GLN A 89 -20.04 6.20 -6.26
CA GLN A 89 -20.09 5.77 -4.87
C GLN A 89 -18.71 5.32 -4.37
N MET A 90 -17.95 4.61 -5.21
CA MET A 90 -16.58 4.22 -4.88
C MET A 90 -15.65 5.44 -4.77
N ARG A 91 -15.81 6.44 -5.64
CA ARG A 91 -15.06 7.69 -5.54
C ARG A 91 -15.34 8.41 -4.22
N ASP A 92 -16.58 8.45 -3.77
CA ASP A 92 -16.91 9.07 -2.50
C ASP A 92 -16.28 8.32 -1.30
N ILE A 93 -16.33 6.99 -1.31
CA ILE A 93 -15.70 6.14 -0.29
C ILE A 93 -14.18 6.36 -0.27
N ILE A 94 -13.54 6.42 -1.43
CA ILE A 94 -12.10 6.67 -1.55
C ILE A 94 -11.76 8.06 -1.01
N ASN A 95 -12.50 9.10 -1.41
CA ASN A 95 -12.28 10.47 -0.94
C ASN A 95 -12.40 10.58 0.59
N LEU A 96 -13.40 9.92 1.18
CA LEU A 96 -13.57 9.89 2.62
C LEU A 96 -12.44 9.12 3.32
N SER A 97 -11.99 8.00 2.73
CA SER A 97 -10.86 7.20 3.22
C SER A 97 -9.56 8.01 3.20
N ILE A 98 -9.30 8.76 2.12
CA ILE A 98 -8.14 9.66 2.03
C ILE A 98 -8.18 10.68 3.16
N LYS A 99 -9.31 11.38 3.32
CA LYS A 99 -9.44 12.45 4.31
C LYS A 99 -9.27 11.96 5.75
N ASN A 100 -9.88 10.83 6.09
CA ASN A 100 -10.01 10.42 7.48
C ASN A 100 -9.04 9.31 7.91
N ILE A 101 -8.57 8.47 6.97
CA ILE A 101 -7.70 7.32 7.26
C ILE A 101 -6.27 7.65 6.83
N TYR A 102 -6.04 7.89 5.54
CA TYR A 102 -4.69 8.04 5.00
C TYR A 102 -4.05 9.39 5.36
N GLN A 103 -4.85 10.44 5.56
CA GLN A 103 -4.39 11.73 6.05
C GLN A 103 -4.50 11.86 7.58
N SER A 104 -4.75 10.76 8.29
CA SER A 104 -4.69 10.77 9.75
C SER A 104 -3.27 11.07 10.21
N ARG A 105 -3.14 11.74 11.36
CA ARG A 105 -1.84 12.12 11.92
C ARG A 105 -0.91 10.93 12.09
N GLU A 106 -1.44 9.80 12.56
CA GLU A 106 -0.67 8.57 12.78
C GLU A 106 -0.08 8.03 11.46
N VAL A 107 -0.86 8.02 10.37
CA VAL A 107 -0.37 7.56 9.05
C VAL A 107 0.71 8.51 8.53
N ILE A 108 0.49 9.83 8.61
CA ILE A 108 1.48 10.83 8.17
C ILE A 108 2.79 10.68 8.95
N GLU A 109 2.73 10.53 10.28
CA GLU A 109 3.93 10.34 11.11
C GLU A 109 4.69 9.06 10.72
N LYS A 110 3.98 7.95 10.46
CA LYS A 110 4.58 6.69 9.99
C LYS A 110 5.22 6.84 8.60
N GLU A 111 4.55 7.50 7.67
CA GLU A 111 5.07 7.76 6.32
C GLU A 111 6.33 8.62 6.34
N LEU A 112 6.38 9.66 7.17
CA LEU A 112 7.57 10.49 7.34
C LEU A 112 8.77 9.69 7.86
N ILE A 113 8.54 8.81 8.83
CA ILE A 113 9.57 7.90 9.34
C ILE A 113 10.04 6.95 8.24
N GLY A 114 9.11 6.32 7.52
CA GLY A 114 9.41 5.43 6.41
C GLY A 114 10.23 6.12 5.31
N TYR A 115 9.84 7.34 4.92
CA TYR A 115 10.57 8.14 3.94
C TYR A 115 12.03 8.37 4.36
N ARG A 116 12.25 8.77 5.62
CA ARG A 116 13.60 8.98 6.14
C ARG A 116 14.43 7.69 6.15
N ILE A 117 13.84 6.59 6.58
CA ILE A 117 14.50 5.27 6.61
C ILE A 117 14.97 4.89 5.21
N ILE A 118 14.06 4.88 4.23
CA ILE A 118 14.39 4.46 2.86
C ILE A 118 15.44 5.36 2.23
N ASN A 119 15.33 6.69 2.38
CA ASN A 119 16.32 7.62 1.84
C ASN A 119 17.71 7.39 2.44
N THR A 120 17.81 7.24 3.77
CA THR A 120 19.10 6.99 4.41
C THR A 120 19.71 5.65 3.97
N LEU A 121 18.89 4.59 3.84
CA LEU A 121 19.38 3.30 3.34
C LEU A 121 19.90 3.40 1.91
N LEU A 122 19.10 3.98 1.01
CA LEU A 122 19.49 4.14 -0.40
C LEU A 122 20.76 4.98 -0.52
N ASP A 123 20.83 6.14 0.13
CA ASP A 123 21.99 7.03 0.08
C ASP A 123 23.26 6.33 0.60
N THR A 124 23.16 5.66 1.75
CA THR A 124 24.29 4.97 2.39
C THR A 124 24.81 3.82 1.53
N PHE A 125 23.92 2.93 1.05
CA PHE A 125 24.33 1.78 0.27
C PHE A 125 24.76 2.14 -1.15
N CYS A 126 24.06 3.07 -1.83
CA CYS A 126 24.46 3.53 -3.15
C CYS A 126 25.83 4.22 -3.10
N THR A 127 26.07 5.08 -2.10
CA THR A 127 27.36 5.76 -1.92
C THR A 127 28.47 4.76 -1.67
N ALA A 128 28.30 3.84 -0.70
CA ALA A 128 29.31 2.85 -0.38
C ALA A 128 29.63 1.94 -1.57
N TYR A 129 28.60 1.51 -2.31
CA TYR A 129 28.75 0.62 -3.46
C TYR A 129 29.45 1.34 -4.64
N ASN A 130 29.13 2.60 -4.91
CA ASN A 130 29.81 3.39 -5.93
C ASN A 130 31.26 3.74 -5.53
N ASN A 131 31.50 4.11 -4.27
CA ASN A 131 32.85 4.33 -3.77
C ASN A 131 33.73 3.08 -3.93
N LYS A 132 33.16 1.89 -3.72
CA LYS A 132 33.87 0.62 -3.97
C LYS A 132 34.24 0.46 -5.44
N PHE A 133 33.27 0.67 -6.33
CA PHE A 133 33.49 0.56 -7.77
C PHE A 133 34.60 1.51 -8.26
N GLU A 134 34.64 2.74 -7.74
CA GLU A 134 35.60 3.77 -8.16
C GLU A 134 36.96 3.68 -7.44
N GLY A 135 37.15 2.70 -6.54
CA GLY A 135 38.38 2.57 -5.76
C GLY A 135 38.56 3.66 -4.69
N ARG A 136 37.47 4.31 -4.27
CA ARG A 136 37.43 5.40 -3.27
C ARG A 136 36.87 4.98 -1.91
N SER A 137 36.64 3.68 -1.68
CA SER A 137 36.04 3.18 -0.43
C SER A 137 36.86 3.54 0.81
N GLY A 138 36.19 4.15 1.79
CA GLY A 138 36.67 4.23 3.15
C GLY A 138 36.34 2.98 3.98
N ASN A 139 36.84 2.94 5.22
CA ASN A 139 36.51 1.87 6.18
C ASN A 139 35.01 1.75 6.44
N TYR A 140 34.30 2.89 6.46
CA TYR A 140 32.85 2.91 6.65
C TYR A 140 32.12 2.22 5.49
N ASP A 141 32.48 2.51 4.24
CA ASP A 141 31.88 1.89 3.05
C ASP A 141 32.05 0.37 3.08
N ILE A 142 33.24 -0.10 3.47
CA ILE A 142 33.53 -1.54 3.60
C ILE A 142 32.63 -2.19 4.65
N LEU A 143 32.40 -1.54 5.79
CA LEU A 143 31.52 -2.05 6.84
C LEU A 143 30.06 -2.05 6.40
N VAL A 144 29.59 -0.98 5.74
CA VAL A 144 28.23 -0.90 5.18
C VAL A 144 27.99 -2.04 4.20
N LEU A 145 28.90 -2.27 3.26
CA LEU A 145 28.74 -3.32 2.24
C LEU A 145 28.73 -4.74 2.82
N LYS A 146 29.34 -4.96 4.01
CA LYS A 146 29.24 -6.24 4.73
C LYS A 146 27.86 -6.51 5.31
N LEU A 147 26.99 -5.50 5.42
CA LEU A 147 25.60 -5.69 5.82
C LEU A 147 24.72 -6.20 4.67
N LEU A 148 25.21 -6.20 3.43
CA LEU A 148 24.49 -6.79 2.30
C LEU A 148 24.46 -8.32 2.45
N PRO A 149 23.30 -8.97 2.21
CA PRO A 149 23.24 -10.42 2.12
C PRO A 149 24.12 -10.92 0.97
N GLU A 150 24.68 -12.14 1.10
CA GLU A 150 25.63 -12.72 0.15
C GLU A 150 25.15 -12.67 -1.31
N LYS A 151 23.86 -12.92 -1.55
CA LYS A 151 23.23 -12.86 -2.89
C LYS A 151 23.28 -11.47 -3.55
N PHE A 152 23.51 -10.41 -2.77
CA PHE A 152 23.67 -9.04 -3.25
C PHE A 152 25.14 -8.61 -3.35
N ILE A 153 26.09 -9.47 -2.99
CA ILE A 153 27.51 -9.21 -3.18
C ILE A 153 27.88 -9.62 -4.60
N THR A 154 27.55 -8.76 -5.55
CA THR A 154 27.94 -8.91 -6.97
C THR A 154 28.63 -7.64 -7.43
N GLU A 155 29.38 -7.70 -8.52
CA GLU A 155 29.99 -6.52 -9.16
C GLU A 155 29.15 -6.08 -10.36
N LYS A 156 28.98 -4.77 -10.52
CA LYS A 156 28.19 -4.15 -11.58
C LYS A 156 28.97 -2.97 -12.17
N MET A 157 29.17 -3.00 -13.49
CA MET A 157 30.04 -2.06 -14.21
C MET A 157 29.37 -0.72 -14.51
N GLU A 158 28.08 -0.74 -14.82
CA GLU A 158 27.33 0.46 -15.18
C GLU A 158 26.70 1.11 -13.95
N LEU A 159 26.71 2.44 -13.89
CA LEU A 159 26.10 3.18 -12.78
C LEU A 159 24.63 2.84 -12.60
N TYR A 160 23.88 2.74 -13.70
CA TYR A 160 22.48 2.36 -13.68
C TYR A 160 22.28 1.01 -12.98
N ASP A 161 23.07 -0.01 -13.35
CA ASP A 161 22.96 -1.35 -12.77
C ASP A 161 23.34 -1.36 -11.29
N ARG A 162 24.30 -0.54 -10.86
CA ARG A 162 24.66 -0.38 -9.43
C ARG A 162 23.50 0.18 -8.62
N LEU A 163 22.89 1.27 -9.11
CA LEU A 163 21.75 1.90 -8.45
C LEU A 163 20.55 0.96 -8.42
N LEU A 164 20.23 0.31 -9.55
CA LEU A 164 19.14 -0.66 -9.63
C LEU A 164 19.34 -1.85 -8.69
N HIS A 165 20.58 -2.33 -8.57
CA HIS A 165 20.95 -3.42 -7.67
C HIS A 165 20.71 -3.07 -6.19
N ILE A 166 21.09 -1.85 -5.77
CA ILE A 166 20.82 -1.38 -4.41
C ILE A 166 19.33 -1.11 -4.19
N CYS A 167 18.64 -0.52 -5.17
CA CYS A 167 17.18 -0.35 -5.10
C CYS A 167 16.47 -1.69 -4.93
N HIS A 168 16.89 -2.73 -5.67
CA HIS A 168 16.36 -4.08 -5.52
C HIS A 168 16.63 -4.65 -4.13
N PHE A 169 17.83 -4.45 -3.58
CA PHE A 169 18.11 -4.85 -2.20
C PHE A 169 17.16 -4.18 -1.21
N VAL A 170 17.08 -2.84 -1.23
CA VAL A 170 16.26 -2.07 -0.30
C VAL A 170 14.77 -2.42 -0.45
N SER A 171 14.28 -2.64 -1.67
CA SER A 171 12.88 -3.02 -1.91
C SER A 171 12.51 -4.41 -1.39
N THR A 172 13.49 -5.29 -1.13
CA THR A 172 13.25 -6.62 -0.56
C THR A 172 13.18 -6.63 0.96
N LEU A 173 13.44 -5.50 1.62
CA LEU A 173 13.39 -5.38 3.06
C LEU A 173 11.94 -5.28 3.53
N THR A 174 11.62 -5.97 4.62
CA THR A 174 10.40 -5.69 5.39
C THR A 174 10.62 -4.43 6.23
N ASP A 175 9.55 -3.76 6.64
CA ASP A 175 9.61 -2.54 7.48
C ASP A 175 10.51 -2.73 8.71
N GLY A 176 10.36 -3.86 9.42
CA GLY A 176 11.18 -4.16 10.60
C GLY A 176 12.67 -4.33 10.27
N LYS A 177 13.01 -4.92 9.12
CA LYS A 177 14.41 -5.06 8.68
C LYS A 177 14.99 -3.73 8.22
N ALA A 178 14.22 -2.93 7.50
CA ALA A 178 14.62 -1.59 7.06
C ALA A 178 14.89 -0.69 8.27
N LEU A 179 13.98 -0.68 9.25
CA LEU A 179 14.16 0.05 10.50
C LEU A 179 15.38 -0.43 11.28
N SER A 180 15.59 -1.75 11.37
CA SER A 180 16.77 -2.32 12.04
C SER A 180 18.07 -1.85 11.39
N LEU A 181 18.19 -1.95 10.07
CA LEU A 181 19.38 -1.49 9.34
C LEU A 181 19.59 0.02 9.48
N TYR A 182 18.51 0.80 9.38
CA TYR A 182 18.56 2.25 9.57
C TYR A 182 19.09 2.61 10.96
N ASN A 183 18.59 1.95 12.01
CA ASN A 183 19.04 2.19 13.38
C ASN A 183 20.51 1.79 13.60
N THR A 184 20.97 0.72 12.94
CA THR A 184 22.39 0.32 12.96
C THR A 184 23.26 1.36 12.26
N ILE A 185 22.84 1.87 11.10
CA ILE A 185 23.58 2.86 10.30
C ILE A 185 23.65 4.22 11.01
N THR A 186 22.55 4.62 11.65
CA THR A 186 22.43 5.94 12.33
C THR A 186 22.81 5.92 13.80
N GLY A 187 23.11 4.74 14.37
CA GLY A 187 23.53 4.59 15.77
C GLY A 187 22.43 4.80 16.82
N ILE A 188 21.16 4.78 16.41
CA ILE A 188 20.01 5.09 17.29
C ILE A 188 19.73 3.98 18.32
N HIS A 189 20.22 2.75 18.12
CA HIS A 189 19.99 1.62 19.04
C HIS A 189 21.24 0.89 19.54
N SER A 190 22.42 1.47 19.39
CA SER A 190 23.62 0.92 20.02
C SER A 190 23.69 1.33 21.48
N LYS A 191 23.28 0.45 22.41
CA LYS A 191 23.94 0.40 23.72
C LYS A 191 25.39 0.01 23.44
N ALA A 192 26.28 1.00 23.44
CA ALA A 192 27.70 0.77 23.62
C ALA A 192 27.97 0.39 25.09
#